data_AF-A0A3M1CPF8-F1
#
_entry.id   AF-A0A3M1CPF8-F1
#
_cell.length_a   1.000
_cell.length_b   1.000
_cell.length_c   1.000
_cell.angle_alpha   90.00
_cell.angle_beta   90.00
_cell.angle_gamma   90.00
#
_symmetry.space_group_name_H-M   'P 1'
#
loop_
_entity.id
_entity.type
_entity.pdbx_description
1 polymer ?
#
loop_
_entity_poly.entity_id
_entity_poly.type
_entity_poly.pdbx_seq_one_letter_code
_entity_poly.pdbx_strand_id
1 'polypeptide(L)'
;MSDDLARLKTALAPVERAAAGLPWADRRPWTTRSHVWLEGRLPVVDLHDLGARQARQAVDAVAAVAEELDAGAVCFVVGRGRHSVGGGKLGGVVRGALATHCRRSRGSRPRWSAHPGPAGRQILVIDAGRAPASATGRPGVLFWAGALLFLAAATFASPLLGVLAGTLLAAYAGSLWWDRRQEHRSGTRRR
;
A
#
# COMPACT_ATOMS: atom_id res chain seq x y z
N MET A 1 -7.47 -2.48 16.16
CA MET A 1 -6.45 -3.37 15.52
C MET A 1 -6.94 -4.79 15.22
N SER A 2 -7.36 -5.61 16.21
CA SER A 2 -8.11 -6.85 15.92
C SER A 2 -9.39 -6.56 15.12
N ASP A 3 -9.97 -5.39 15.39
CA ASP A 3 -11.18 -4.89 14.77
C ASP A 3 -11.04 -4.61 13.27
N ASP A 4 -9.88 -4.12 12.80
CA ASP A 4 -9.65 -3.91 11.36
C ASP A 4 -9.78 -5.21 10.59
N LEU A 5 -9.20 -6.29 11.12
CA LEU A 5 -9.29 -7.61 10.51
C LEU A 5 -10.73 -8.11 10.51
N ALA A 6 -11.46 -7.96 11.61
CA ALA A 6 -12.87 -8.35 11.70
C ALA A 6 -13.77 -7.57 10.72
N ARG A 7 -13.56 -6.25 10.61
CA ARG A 7 -14.27 -5.38 9.64
C ARG A 7 -13.98 -5.81 8.21
N LEU A 8 -12.71 -6.03 7.87
CA LEU A 8 -12.32 -6.48 6.53
C LEU A 8 -12.92 -7.85 6.19
N LYS A 9 -12.87 -8.82 7.12
CA LYS A 9 -13.47 -10.14 6.91
C LYS A 9 -14.98 -10.04 6.68
N THR A 10 -15.67 -9.21 7.46
CA THR A 10 -17.10 -8.93 7.28
C THR A 10 -17.39 -8.31 5.91
N ALA A 11 -16.64 -7.26 5.53
CA ALA A 11 -16.80 -6.58 4.24
C ALA A 11 -16.51 -7.51 3.05
N LEU A 12 -15.58 -8.46 3.20
CA LEU A 12 -15.16 -9.39 2.16
C LEU A 12 -15.99 -10.69 2.08
N ALA A 13 -16.90 -10.94 3.02
CA ALA A 13 -17.74 -12.15 3.01
C ALA A 13 -18.55 -12.34 1.70
N PRO A 14 -19.09 -11.30 1.03
CA PRO A 14 -19.69 -11.46 -0.29
C PRO A 14 -18.70 -11.89 -1.38
N VAL A 15 -17.44 -11.46 -1.29
CA VAL A 15 -16.38 -11.83 -2.23
C VAL A 15 -15.99 -13.29 -2.05
N GLU A 16 -15.88 -13.76 -0.80
CA GLU A 16 -15.63 -15.17 -0.47
C GLU A 16 -16.72 -16.09 -1.06
N ARG A 17 -17.99 -15.74 -0.87
CA ARG A 17 -19.12 -16.47 -1.48
C ARG A 17 -19.04 -16.49 -3.01
N ALA A 18 -18.68 -15.37 -3.63
CA ALA A 18 -18.53 -15.30 -5.08
C ALA A 18 -17.29 -16.07 -5.59
N ALA A 19 -16.24 -16.18 -4.78
CA ALA A 19 -15.03 -16.92 -5.11
C ALA A 19 -15.24 -18.44 -5.04
N ALA A 20 -16.15 -18.92 -4.19
CA ALA A 20 -16.54 -20.33 -4.13
C ALA A 20 -17.11 -20.87 -5.45
N GLY A 21 -17.63 -20.00 -6.33
CA GLY A 21 -18.10 -20.38 -7.66
C GLY A 21 -17.03 -20.39 -8.76
N LEU A 22 -15.75 -20.17 -8.43
CA LEU A 22 -14.67 -20.18 -9.42
C LEU A 22 -14.29 -21.62 -9.82
N PRO A 23 -13.87 -21.86 -11.07
CA PRO A 23 -13.53 -23.22 -11.54
C PRO A 23 -12.41 -23.93 -10.77
N TRP A 24 -11.59 -23.17 -10.02
CA TRP A 24 -10.49 -23.68 -9.21
C TRP A 24 -10.76 -23.64 -7.71
N ALA A 25 -11.98 -23.26 -7.28
CA ALA A 25 -12.31 -23.08 -5.87
C ALA A 25 -12.10 -24.36 -5.05
N ASP A 26 -12.37 -25.54 -5.62
CA ASP A 26 -12.19 -26.83 -4.94
C ASP A 26 -10.73 -27.13 -4.59
N ARG A 27 -9.79 -26.60 -5.38
CA ARG A 27 -8.35 -26.83 -5.19
C ARG A 27 -7.67 -25.68 -4.46
N ARG A 28 -8.14 -24.46 -4.70
CA ARG A 28 -7.56 -23.21 -4.20
C ARG A 28 -8.69 -22.28 -3.75
N PRO A 29 -9.34 -22.59 -2.62
CA PRO A 29 -10.44 -21.79 -2.12
C PRO A 29 -9.90 -20.46 -1.59
N TRP A 30 -10.44 -19.36 -2.12
CA TRP A 30 -10.20 -18.05 -1.55
C TRP A 30 -11.12 -17.85 -0.35
N THR A 31 -10.55 -17.76 0.84
CA THR A 31 -11.29 -17.50 2.09
C THR A 31 -10.72 -16.32 2.82
N THR A 32 -11.57 -15.56 3.50
CA THR A 32 -11.13 -14.46 4.36
C THR A 32 -10.28 -14.95 5.53
N ARG A 33 -10.36 -16.24 5.90
CA ARG A 33 -9.50 -16.87 6.90
C ARG A 33 -8.05 -17.00 6.43
N SER A 34 -7.81 -17.40 5.19
CA SER A 34 -6.47 -17.65 4.64
C SER A 34 -5.87 -16.48 3.87
N HIS A 35 -6.71 -15.60 3.32
CA HIS A 35 -6.27 -14.51 2.42
C HIS A 35 -6.38 -13.12 3.04
N VAL A 36 -6.78 -13.02 4.30
CA VAL A 36 -6.81 -11.74 5.03
C VAL A 36 -6.08 -11.91 6.36
N TRP A 37 -5.00 -11.16 6.54
CA TRP A 37 -4.17 -11.20 7.75
C TRP A 37 -3.59 -9.81 8.08
N LEU A 38 -2.82 -9.74 9.16
CA LEU A 38 -2.06 -8.55 9.55
C LEU A 38 -0.56 -8.83 9.40
N GLU A 39 0.16 -7.91 8.79
CA GLU A 39 1.62 -7.85 8.85
C GLU A 39 2.04 -6.68 9.74
N GLY A 40 2.37 -6.99 11.00
CA GLY A 40 2.50 -5.96 12.03
C GLY A 40 1.19 -5.20 12.20
N ARG A 41 1.18 -3.92 11.80
CA ARG A 41 -0.02 -3.05 11.83
C ARG A 41 -0.74 -2.93 10.50
N LEU A 42 -0.25 -3.55 9.43
CA LEU A 42 -0.79 -3.39 8.08
C LEU A 42 -1.74 -4.56 7.75
N PRO A 43 -3.04 -4.31 7.56
CA PRO A 43 -3.95 -5.28 6.99
C PRO A 43 -3.54 -5.64 5.56
N VAL A 44 -3.50 -6.94 5.31
CA VAL A 44 -3.16 -7.51 4.01
C VAL A 44 -4.36 -8.30 3.49
N VAL A 45 -4.74 -8.02 2.25
CA VAL A 45 -5.76 -8.74 1.48
C VAL A 45 -5.08 -9.36 0.27
N ASP A 46 -4.95 -10.66 0.26
CA ASP A 46 -4.40 -11.38 -0.86
C ASP A 46 -5.47 -11.70 -1.89
N LEU A 47 -5.18 -11.43 -3.16
CA LEU A 47 -6.13 -11.53 -4.27
C LEU A 47 -5.71 -12.62 -5.27
N HIS A 48 -4.63 -13.37 -5.01
CA HIS A 48 -4.02 -14.23 -6.03
C HIS A 48 -4.90 -15.40 -6.51
N ASP A 49 -5.87 -15.84 -5.71
CA ASP A 49 -6.84 -16.90 -6.06
C ASP A 49 -8.19 -16.36 -6.57
N LEU A 50 -8.29 -15.04 -6.76
CA LEU A 50 -9.47 -14.40 -7.32
C LEU A 50 -9.35 -14.17 -8.83
N GLY A 51 -10.50 -14.24 -9.52
CA GLY A 51 -10.66 -13.69 -10.86
C GLY A 51 -10.67 -12.15 -10.84
N ALA A 52 -10.44 -11.54 -12.02
CA ALA A 52 -10.41 -10.07 -12.15
C ALA A 52 -11.68 -9.37 -11.62
N ARG A 53 -12.85 -9.97 -11.84
CA ARG A 53 -14.13 -9.45 -11.34
C ARG A 53 -14.17 -9.45 -9.81
N GLN A 54 -13.85 -10.58 -9.19
CA GLN A 54 -13.85 -10.76 -7.74
C GLN A 54 -12.79 -9.89 -7.06
N ALA A 55 -11.60 -9.74 -7.66
CA ALA A 55 -10.57 -8.86 -7.13
C ALA A 55 -10.99 -7.38 -7.16
N ARG A 56 -11.71 -6.93 -8.20
CA ARG A 56 -12.30 -5.59 -8.22
C ARG A 56 -13.36 -5.44 -7.11
N GLN A 57 -14.22 -6.44 -6.94
CA GLN A 57 -15.21 -6.45 -5.85
C GLN A 57 -14.54 -6.41 -4.47
N ALA A 58 -13.40 -7.08 -4.29
CA ALA A 58 -12.61 -7.01 -3.06
C ALA A 58 -12.11 -5.59 -2.79
N VAL A 59 -11.54 -4.92 -3.80
CA VAL A 59 -11.10 -3.52 -3.66
C VAL A 59 -12.28 -2.61 -3.32
N ASP A 60 -13.42 -2.79 -3.98
CA ASP A 60 -14.63 -2.00 -3.74
C ASP A 60 -15.17 -2.23 -2.31
N ALA A 61 -15.19 -3.47 -1.84
CA ALA A 61 -15.62 -3.82 -0.49
C ALA A 61 -14.70 -3.26 0.60
N VAL A 62 -13.37 -3.34 0.39
CA VAL A 62 -12.40 -2.73 1.31
C VAL A 62 -12.54 -1.21 1.31
N ALA A 63 -12.69 -0.58 0.14
CA ALA A 63 -12.89 0.86 0.03
C ALA A 63 -14.14 1.33 0.80
N ALA A 64 -15.22 0.54 0.80
CA ALA A 64 -16.45 0.89 1.52
C ALA A 64 -16.26 1.03 3.04
N VAL A 65 -15.29 0.32 3.63
CA VAL A 65 -15.00 0.36 5.09
C VAL A 65 -13.67 1.04 5.41
N ALA A 66 -12.97 1.58 4.41
CA ALA A 66 -11.57 1.97 4.54
C ALA A 66 -11.33 3.11 5.54
N GLU A 67 -12.25 4.08 5.63
CA GLU A 67 -12.11 5.21 6.55
C GLU A 67 -12.21 4.79 8.02
N GLU A 68 -12.94 3.70 8.29
CA GLU A 68 -13.14 3.11 9.63
C GLU A 68 -11.92 2.30 10.10
N LEU A 69 -10.95 2.01 9.23
CA LEU A 69 -9.80 1.20 9.59
C LEU A 69 -8.81 2.02 10.42
N ASP A 70 -8.40 1.48 11.56
CA ASP A 70 -7.42 2.10 12.47
C ASP A 70 -6.04 2.20 11.81
N ALA A 71 -5.68 1.21 10.99
CA ALA A 71 -4.37 1.10 10.38
C ALA A 71 -4.03 2.24 9.41
N GLY A 72 -5.02 2.99 8.89
CA GLY A 72 -4.81 4.07 7.92
C GLY A 72 -4.25 3.63 6.57
N ALA A 73 -4.05 2.33 6.34
CA ALA A 73 -3.62 1.76 5.07
C ALA A 73 -4.04 0.29 4.95
N VAL A 74 -4.14 -0.21 3.71
CA VAL A 74 -4.38 -1.63 3.39
C VAL A 74 -3.46 -2.05 2.26
N CYS A 75 -2.88 -3.23 2.36
CA CYS A 75 -2.05 -3.84 1.32
C CYS A 75 -2.83 -4.91 0.56
N PHE A 76 -2.80 -4.83 -0.77
CA PHE A 76 -3.37 -5.85 -1.66
C PHE A 76 -2.25 -6.65 -2.32
N VAL A 77 -2.28 -7.98 -2.21
CA VAL A 77 -1.32 -8.86 -2.90
C VAL A 77 -1.98 -9.37 -4.19
N VAL A 78 -1.40 -9.08 -5.35
CA VAL A 78 -1.96 -9.50 -6.66
C VAL A 78 -1.15 -10.63 -7.33
N GLY A 79 -0.13 -11.13 -6.64
CA GLY A 79 0.83 -12.09 -7.18
C GLY A 79 1.85 -11.45 -8.14
N ARG A 80 2.94 -12.18 -8.43
CA ARG A 80 4.06 -11.70 -9.28
C ARG A 80 3.83 -11.88 -10.79
N GLY A 81 2.74 -12.50 -11.21
CA GLY A 81 2.41 -12.73 -12.64
C GLY A 81 3.36 -13.65 -13.41
N ARG A 82 4.37 -14.26 -12.76
CA ARG A 82 5.42 -15.07 -13.42
C ARG A 82 4.95 -16.44 -13.95
N HIS A 83 3.82 -16.95 -13.48
CA HIS A 83 3.29 -18.27 -13.87
C HIS A 83 1.82 -18.22 -14.33
N SER A 84 1.25 -17.02 -14.51
CA SER A 84 -0.11 -16.89 -15.05
C SER A 84 -0.08 -17.01 -16.57
N VAL A 85 -0.55 -18.13 -17.09
CA VAL A 85 -0.85 -18.31 -18.53
C VAL A 85 -1.90 -17.25 -18.90
N GLY A 86 -1.49 -16.21 -19.65
CA GLY A 86 -2.38 -15.11 -20.08
C GLY A 86 -2.01 -13.70 -19.61
N GLY A 87 -0.81 -13.49 -19.04
CA GLY A 87 -0.30 -12.17 -18.66
C GLY A 87 -0.96 -11.63 -17.38
N GLY A 88 -0.19 -10.92 -16.54
CA GLY A 88 -0.61 -10.43 -15.22
C GLY A 88 -1.70 -9.35 -15.23
N LYS A 89 -2.92 -9.70 -15.69
CA LYS A 89 -4.07 -8.79 -15.81
C LYS A 89 -4.58 -8.30 -14.45
N LEU A 90 -4.42 -9.11 -13.40
CA LEU A 90 -4.96 -8.82 -12.07
C LEU A 90 -4.37 -7.54 -11.46
N GLY A 91 -3.06 -7.34 -11.58
CA GLY A 91 -2.40 -6.14 -11.05
C GLY A 91 -2.89 -4.85 -11.72
N GLY A 92 -3.13 -4.88 -13.03
CA GLY A 92 -3.70 -3.75 -13.76
C GLY A 92 -5.13 -3.42 -13.31
N VAL A 93 -5.96 -4.44 -13.12
CA VAL A 93 -7.36 -4.30 -12.65
C VAL A 93 -7.40 -3.68 -11.25
N VAL A 94 -6.62 -4.21 -10.31
CA VAL A 94 -6.56 -3.70 -8.94
C VAL A 94 -6.04 -2.28 -8.90
N ARG A 95 -4.98 -1.96 -9.65
CA ARG A 95 -4.46 -0.59 -9.76
C ARG A 95 -5.50 0.37 -10.33
N GLY A 96 -6.24 -0.03 -11.36
CA GLY A 96 -7.32 0.78 -11.93
C GLY A 96 -8.47 1.04 -10.96
N ALA A 97 -8.86 0.03 -10.19
CA ALA A 97 -9.88 0.15 -9.14
C ALA A 97 -9.43 1.09 -8.02
N LEU A 98 -8.21 0.91 -7.49
CA LEU A 98 -7.62 1.78 -6.47
C LEU A 98 -7.51 3.23 -6.95
N ALA A 99 -7.05 3.45 -8.18
CA ALA A 99 -6.97 4.78 -8.76
C ALA A 99 -8.34 5.46 -8.87
N THR A 100 -9.40 4.68 -9.11
CA THR A 100 -10.77 5.19 -9.15
C THR A 100 -11.23 5.66 -7.77
N HIS A 101 -11.01 4.87 -6.73
CA HIS A 101 -11.34 5.27 -5.36
C HIS A 101 -10.52 6.47 -4.88
N CYS A 102 -9.22 6.49 -5.17
CA CYS A 102 -8.36 7.65 -4.87
C CYS A 102 -8.82 8.93 -5.59
N ARG A 103 -9.45 8.84 -6.78
CA ARG A 103 -10.05 9.99 -7.45
C ARG A 103 -11.33 10.46 -6.78
N ARG A 104 -12.18 9.53 -6.33
CA ARG A 104 -13.44 9.84 -5.64
C ARG A 104 -13.21 10.45 -4.26
N SER A 105 -12.20 9.99 -3.53
CA SER A 105 -11.83 10.54 -2.22
C SER A 105 -11.05 11.86 -2.28
N ARG A 106 -10.86 12.48 -3.47
CA ARG A 106 -10.17 13.78 -3.60
C ARG A 106 -10.86 14.92 -2.85
N GLY A 107 -12.16 14.79 -2.55
CA GLY A 107 -12.91 15.74 -1.72
C GLY A 107 -12.79 15.48 -0.22
N SER A 108 -12.34 14.27 0.18
CA SER A 108 -12.22 13.86 1.58
C SER A 108 -10.84 14.23 2.14
N ARG A 109 -10.79 14.54 3.44
CA ARG A 109 -9.54 14.67 4.20
C ARG A 109 -9.57 13.63 5.33
N PRO A 110 -8.56 12.75 5.44
CA PRO A 110 -7.32 12.67 4.65
C PRO A 110 -7.52 12.16 3.21
N ARG A 111 -6.63 12.59 2.30
CA ARG A 111 -6.69 12.23 0.87
C ARG A 111 -6.08 10.85 0.67
N TRP A 112 -6.83 9.96 0.04
CA TRP A 112 -6.30 8.63 -0.22
C TRP A 112 -5.26 8.67 -1.35
N SER A 113 -4.30 7.76 -1.25
CA SER A 113 -3.30 7.53 -2.29
C SER A 113 -3.05 6.03 -2.44
N ALA A 114 -2.64 5.62 -3.63
CA ALA A 114 -2.27 4.24 -3.88
C ALA A 114 -0.96 4.18 -4.67
N HIS A 115 -0.10 3.24 -4.31
CA HIS A 115 1.19 3.05 -4.97
C HIS A 115 1.58 1.57 -4.99
N PRO A 116 2.44 1.15 -5.94
CA PRO A 116 2.99 -0.20 -5.92
C PRO A 116 3.86 -0.42 -4.68
N GLY A 117 3.82 -1.64 -4.15
CA GLY A 117 4.74 -2.16 -3.15
C GLY A 117 5.60 -3.29 -3.72
N PRO A 118 6.52 -3.86 -2.92
CA PRO A 118 7.37 -4.95 -3.36
C PRO A 118 6.57 -6.22 -3.66
N ALA A 119 7.14 -7.11 -4.48
CA ALA A 119 6.64 -8.47 -4.73
C ALA A 119 5.18 -8.58 -5.23
N GLY A 120 4.71 -7.62 -6.04
CA GLY A 120 3.34 -7.65 -6.58
C GLY A 120 2.30 -7.18 -5.57
N ARG A 121 2.69 -6.27 -4.66
CA ARG A 121 1.77 -5.59 -3.74
C ARG A 121 1.27 -4.28 -4.32
N GLN A 122 0.05 -3.90 -3.99
CA GLN A 122 -0.50 -2.56 -4.21
C GLN A 122 -0.96 -2.03 -2.86
N ILE A 123 -0.48 -0.88 -2.44
CA ILE A 123 -0.77 -0.32 -1.13
C ILE A 123 -1.74 0.82 -1.31
N LEU A 124 -2.84 0.80 -0.56
CA LEU A 124 -3.78 1.90 -0.40
C LEU A 124 -3.49 2.59 0.92
N VAL A 125 -3.11 3.85 0.88
CA VAL A 125 -2.96 4.71 2.06
C VAL A 125 -4.21 5.58 2.15
N ILE A 126 -4.96 5.40 3.22
CA ILE A 126 -6.20 6.13 3.53
C ILE A 126 -5.85 7.39 4.33
N ASP A 127 -4.98 7.23 5.31
CA ASP A 127 -4.51 8.27 6.21
C ASP A 127 -3.01 8.08 6.50
N ALA A 128 -2.18 8.96 5.94
CA ALA A 128 -0.73 8.89 6.11
C ALA A 128 -0.25 9.13 7.56
N GLY A 129 -1.07 9.77 8.41
CA GLY A 129 -0.76 9.97 9.83
C GLY A 129 -1.00 8.72 10.68
N ARG A 130 -1.92 7.85 10.25
CA ARG A 130 -2.21 6.57 10.90
C ARG A 130 -1.48 5.39 10.28
N ALA A 131 -1.13 5.50 8.99
CA ALA A 131 -0.48 4.44 8.21
C ALA A 131 0.88 3.99 8.80
N PRO A 132 1.14 2.68 8.87
CA PRO A 132 2.45 2.18 9.28
C PRO A 132 3.54 2.59 8.28
N ALA A 133 4.78 2.72 8.77
CA ALA A 133 5.93 3.10 7.94
C ALA A 133 6.14 2.17 6.73
N SER A 134 5.86 0.87 6.89
CA SER A 134 5.90 -0.13 5.83
C SER A 134 4.91 0.14 4.69
N ALA A 135 3.81 0.85 4.96
CA ALA A 135 2.80 1.19 3.98
C ALA A 135 3.07 2.53 3.28
N THR A 136 3.67 3.51 3.96
CA THR A 136 3.86 4.86 3.40
C THR A 136 5.09 4.99 2.49
N GLY A 137 5.93 3.96 2.41
CA GLY A 137 7.20 4.03 1.68
C GLY A 137 8.20 5.03 2.30
N ARG A 138 7.92 5.52 3.52
CA ARG A 138 8.79 6.46 4.22
C ARG A 138 9.97 5.70 4.85
N PRO A 139 11.21 6.14 4.62
CA PRO A 139 12.35 5.56 5.31
C PRO A 139 12.20 5.73 6.82
N GLY A 140 12.34 4.64 7.56
CA GLY A 140 12.28 4.63 9.02
C GLY A 140 13.51 5.28 9.67
N VAL A 141 13.47 5.49 10.99
CA VAL A 141 14.58 6.10 11.76
C VAL A 141 15.89 5.35 11.56
N LEU A 142 15.85 4.01 11.51
CA LEU A 142 17.04 3.18 11.29
C LEU A 142 17.68 3.39 9.92
N PHE A 143 16.88 3.66 8.87
CA PHE A 143 17.43 4.03 7.56
C PHE A 143 18.23 5.32 7.67
N TRP A 144 17.68 6.34 8.32
CA TRP A 144 18.38 7.62 8.49
C TRP A 144 19.64 7.49 9.34
N ALA A 145 19.58 6.73 10.44
CA ALA A 145 20.75 6.43 11.25
C ALA A 145 21.85 5.72 10.43
N GLY A 146 21.47 4.71 9.65
CA GLY A 146 22.39 4.00 8.75
C GLY A 146 22.96 4.91 7.66
N ALA A 147 22.14 5.76 7.04
CA ALA A 147 22.58 6.71 6.02
C ALA A 147 23.57 7.75 6.58
N LEU A 148 23.33 8.26 7.80
CA LEU A 148 24.25 9.16 8.48
C LEU A 148 25.57 8.48 8.85
N LEU A 149 25.52 7.24 9.35
CA LEU A 149 26.72 6.46 9.65
C LEU A 149 27.54 6.19 8.38
N PHE A 150 26.88 5.80 7.29
CA PHE A 150 27.51 5.61 5.99
C PHE A 150 28.16 6.92 5.49
N LEU A 151 27.47 8.05 5.63
CA LEU A 151 27.99 9.36 5.24
C LEU A 151 29.25 9.73 6.05
N ALA A 152 29.24 9.49 7.36
CA ALA A 152 30.39 9.73 8.23
C ALA A 152 31.59 8.85 7.83
N ALA A 153 31.35 7.56 7.59
CA ALA A 153 32.38 6.62 7.14
C ALA A 153 32.94 6.98 5.75
N ALA A 154 32.06 7.35 4.80
CA ALA A 154 32.47 7.78 3.47
C ALA A 154 33.32 9.05 3.52
N THR A 155 32.94 10.03 4.35
CA THR A 155 33.70 11.28 4.54
C THR A 155 35.06 11.02 5.17
N PHE A 156 35.15 10.12 6.15
CA PHE A 156 36.42 9.72 6.77
C PHE A 156 37.34 9.01 5.77
N ALA A 157 36.79 8.11 4.94
CA ALA A 157 37.56 7.37 3.94
C ALA A 157 38.00 8.24 2.76
N SER A 158 37.14 9.15 2.31
CA SER A 158 37.43 10.10 1.23
C SER A 158 36.50 11.31 1.33
N PRO A 159 37.03 12.53 1.57
CA PRO A 159 36.20 13.73 1.65
C PRO A 159 35.35 13.96 0.39
N LEU A 160 35.87 13.61 -0.80
CA LEU A 160 35.14 13.72 -2.06
C LEU A 160 33.92 12.77 -2.11
N LEU A 161 34.08 11.52 -1.65
CA LEU A 161 32.97 10.56 -1.57
C LEU A 161 31.93 11.01 -0.54
N GLY A 162 32.37 11.56 0.59
CA GLY A 162 31.50 12.16 1.59
C GLY A 162 30.62 13.29 1.03
N VAL A 163 31.22 14.22 0.27
CA VAL A 163 30.48 15.31 -0.37
C VAL A 163 29.44 14.77 -1.36
N LEU A 164 29.83 13.84 -2.25
CA LEU A 164 28.91 13.25 -3.22
C LEU A 164 27.73 12.51 -2.55
N ALA A 165 28.02 11.67 -1.55
CA ALA A 165 27.00 10.95 -0.80
C ALA A 165 26.08 11.93 -0.04
N GLY A 166 26.65 12.99 0.53
CA GLY A 166 25.91 14.04 1.24
C GLY A 166 24.96 14.80 0.33
N THR A 167 25.41 15.19 -0.87
CA THR A 167 24.57 15.85 -1.87
C THR A 167 23.40 14.96 -2.30
N LEU A 168 23.64 13.67 -2.56
CA LEU A 168 22.58 12.72 -2.91
C LEU A 168 21.57 12.53 -1.78
N LEU A 169 22.04 12.39 -0.54
CA LEU A 169 21.17 12.25 0.63
C LEU A 169 20.34 13.52 0.88
N ALA A 170 20.94 14.70 0.72
CA ALA A 170 20.26 15.99 0.84
C ALA A 170 19.20 16.18 -0.26
N ALA A 171 19.51 15.80 -1.51
CA ALA A 171 18.55 15.83 -2.61
C ALA A 171 17.34 14.92 -2.35
N TYR A 172 17.59 13.70 -1.85
CA TYR A 172 16.54 12.75 -1.47
C TYR A 172 15.71 13.24 -0.28
N ALA A 173 16.34 13.77 0.77
CA ALA A 173 15.62 14.37 1.89
C ALA A 173 14.78 15.58 1.45
N GLY A 174 15.33 16.38 0.53
CA GLY A 174 14.65 17.52 -0.09
C GLY A 174 13.40 17.10 -0.86
N SER A 175 13.45 16.01 -1.65
CA SER A 175 12.28 15.53 -2.37
C SER A 175 11.17 15.04 -1.42
N LEU A 176 11.54 14.29 -0.36
CA LEU A 176 10.59 13.85 0.68
C LEU A 176 9.96 15.01 1.45
N TRP A 177 10.68 16.11 1.62
CA TRP A 177 10.17 17.31 2.28
C TRP A 177 9.28 18.15 1.35
N TRP A 178 9.64 18.24 0.06
CA TRP A 178 8.84 18.92 -0.95
C TRP A 178 7.45 18.28 -1.08
N ASP A 179 7.39 16.95 -1.12
CA ASP A 179 6.12 16.21 -1.17
C ASP A 179 5.24 16.52 0.06
N ARG A 180 5.82 16.55 1.26
CA ARG A 180 5.11 16.96 2.50
C ARG A 180 4.58 18.39 2.42
N ARG A 181 5.32 19.32 1.82
CA ARG A 181 4.85 20.72 1.67
C ARG A 181 3.69 20.85 0.68
N GLN A 182 3.66 20.05 -0.39
CA GLN A 182 2.56 20.04 -1.34
C GLN A 182 1.25 19.53 -0.68
N GLU A 183 1.36 18.56 0.22
CA GLU A 183 0.25 18.10 1.05
C GLU A 183 -0.30 19.23 1.95
N HIS A 184 0.56 20.03 2.58
CA HIS A 184 0.13 21.14 3.44
C HIS A 184 -0.43 22.35 2.68
N ARG A 185 0.17 22.74 1.54
CA ARG A 185 -0.27 23.92 0.76
C ARG A 185 -1.59 23.72 0.02
N SER A 186 -1.90 22.48 -0.38
CA SER A 186 -3.24 22.14 -0.89
C SER A 186 -4.30 22.12 0.22
N GLY A 187 -3.89 22.14 1.50
CA GLY A 187 -4.73 22.26 2.68
C GLY A 187 -5.29 23.67 2.90
N THR A 188 -4.49 24.71 2.64
CA THR A 188 -4.73 26.09 3.09
C THR A 188 -5.47 27.00 2.09
N ARG A 189 -5.67 26.57 0.84
CA ARG A 189 -6.29 27.40 -0.22
C ARG A 189 -7.82 27.33 -0.33
N ARG A 190 -8.51 26.67 0.60
CA ARG A 190 -9.99 26.68 0.68
C ARG A 190 -10.41 26.83 2.15
N ARG A 191 -10.36 28.06 2.63
CA ARG A 191 -11.31 28.60 3.60
C ARG A 191 -12.10 29.66 2.87
#